data_AF-A0A946IR45-F1
#
_entry.id   AF-A0A946IR45-F1
#
_cell.length_a   1.000
_cell.length_b   1.000
_cell.length_c   1.000
_cell.angle_alpha   90.00
_cell.angle_beta   90.00
_cell.angle_gamma   90.00
#
_symmetry.space_group_name_H-M   'P 1'
#
loop_
_entity.id
_entity.type
_entity.pdbx_description
1 polymer ?
#
loop_
_entity_poly.entity_id
_entity_poly.type
_entity_poly.pdbx_seq_one_letter_code
_entity_poly.pdbx_strand_id
1 'polypeptide(L)'
;MKYLLIIIFVWTSIGVHAQHEKKHVDHLVAKFTKSLEARNITNYMYMYEYCDGIIDVFRLSDGTSCSSKGTYYEVYVFWNEDNRSLVKKIDNCGIFFALPINNINILNYISTNIQELQELVKQYELEAPKNQVVKDISIHPCQTMFQFNVDDQSFGQTYNLFQLTTDASNKNINFDYNNNLKIVALENLLNEEIKSIESKFRREL
;
A
#
# COMPACT_ATOMS: atom_id res chain seq x y z
N MET A 1 51.52 17.65 -4.76
CA MET A 1 50.40 16.83 -5.28
C MET A 1 50.19 15.51 -4.50
N LYS A 2 50.55 15.42 -3.20
CA LYS A 2 50.37 14.18 -2.41
C LYS A 2 49.11 14.21 -1.53
N TYR A 3 48.63 15.41 -1.19
CA TYR A 3 47.41 15.62 -0.40
C TYR A 3 46.14 15.80 -1.24
N LEU A 4 46.26 15.96 -2.57
CA LEU A 4 45.11 16.15 -3.45
C LEU A 4 44.30 14.85 -3.64
N LEU A 5 44.97 13.70 -3.62
CA LEU A 5 44.34 12.38 -3.70
C LEU A 5 43.56 12.00 -2.43
N ILE A 6 43.93 12.55 -1.29
CA ILE A 6 43.27 12.28 0.00
C ILE A 6 41.94 13.03 0.10
N ILE A 7 41.82 14.21 -0.52
CA ILE A 7 40.59 15.01 -0.52
C ILE A 7 39.50 14.39 -1.42
N ILE A 8 39.88 13.73 -2.52
CA ILE A 8 38.94 13.07 -3.43
C ILE A 8 38.30 11.82 -2.79
N PHE A 9 39.03 11.12 -1.91
CA PHE A 9 38.51 9.93 -1.23
C PHE A 9 37.54 10.25 -0.08
N VAL A 10 37.64 11.43 0.54
CA VAL A 10 36.79 11.84 1.67
C VAL A 10 35.42 12.35 1.21
N TRP A 11 35.27 12.76 -0.05
CA TRP A 11 33.98 13.20 -0.61
C TRP A 11 33.12 12.06 -1.20
N THR A 12 33.71 10.89 -1.50
CA THR A 12 32.94 9.72 -1.94
C THR A 12 32.31 8.92 -0.80
N SER A 13 32.60 9.27 0.45
CA SER A 13 31.98 8.67 1.65
C SER A 13 30.78 9.45 2.20
N ILE A 14 30.24 10.42 1.43
CA ILE A 14 28.90 10.96 1.72
C ILE A 14 27.93 9.78 1.55
N GLY A 15 27.31 9.37 2.64
CA GLY A 15 26.54 8.13 2.75
C GLY A 15 25.63 7.90 1.56
N VAL A 16 25.57 6.64 1.11
CA VAL A 16 24.66 6.20 0.06
C VAL A 16 23.24 6.38 0.58
N HIS A 17 22.66 7.56 0.35
CA HIS A 17 21.23 7.79 0.54
C HIS A 17 20.51 7.03 -0.55
N ALA A 18 20.12 5.79 -0.24
CA ALA A 18 19.31 4.99 -1.14
C ALA A 18 17.91 5.63 -1.17
N GLN A 19 17.62 6.34 -2.26
CA GLN A 19 16.29 6.83 -2.57
C GLN A 19 15.56 5.77 -3.39
N HIS A 20 14.54 5.15 -2.82
CA HIS A 20 13.83 4.07 -3.49
C HIS A 20 12.48 4.55 -4.03
N GLU A 21 12.28 4.34 -5.33
CA GLU A 21 11.03 4.62 -6.05
C GLU A 21 10.13 3.38 -6.11
N LYS A 22 8.91 3.52 -6.63
CA LYS A 22 7.92 2.44 -6.75
C LYS A 22 8.49 1.14 -7.33
N LYS A 23 9.35 1.23 -8.35
CA LYS A 23 9.96 0.04 -8.98
C LYS A 23 10.76 -0.83 -8.01
N HIS A 24 11.39 -0.22 -7.02
CA HIS A 24 12.10 -0.96 -5.98
C HIS A 24 11.11 -1.75 -5.10
N VAL A 25 10.02 -1.08 -4.67
CA VAL A 25 8.95 -1.71 -3.88
C VAL A 25 8.29 -2.84 -4.67
N ASP A 26 7.92 -2.60 -5.93
CA ASP A 26 7.34 -3.59 -6.84
C ASP A 26 8.27 -4.82 -6.98
N HIS A 27 9.59 -4.59 -7.05
CA HIS A 27 10.58 -5.67 -7.09
C HIS A 27 10.60 -6.48 -5.79
N LEU A 28 10.55 -5.83 -4.62
CA LEU A 28 10.49 -6.51 -3.32
C LEU A 28 9.21 -7.34 -3.17
N VAL A 29 8.06 -6.77 -3.56
CA VAL A 29 6.77 -7.46 -3.57
C VAL A 29 6.83 -8.67 -4.49
N ALA A 30 7.29 -8.51 -5.73
CA ALA A 30 7.41 -9.62 -6.69
C ALA A 30 8.39 -10.71 -6.22
N LYS A 31 9.50 -10.32 -5.57
CA LYS A 31 10.45 -11.26 -4.98
C LYS A 31 9.78 -12.06 -3.87
N PHE A 32 9.00 -11.42 -3.01
CA PHE A 32 8.31 -12.08 -1.92
C PHE A 32 7.17 -12.97 -2.41
N THR A 33 6.33 -12.52 -3.35
CA THR A 33 5.24 -13.35 -3.88
C THR A 33 5.75 -14.56 -4.64
N LYS A 34 6.85 -14.45 -5.39
CA LYS A 34 7.54 -15.63 -5.95
C LYS A 34 8.00 -16.64 -4.90
N SER A 35 8.36 -16.17 -3.70
CA SER A 35 8.69 -17.06 -2.58
C SER A 35 7.46 -17.75 -1.98
N LEU A 36 6.27 -17.16 -2.10
CA LEU A 36 5.00 -17.81 -1.76
C LEU A 36 4.70 -18.93 -2.78
N GLU A 37 4.80 -18.60 -4.07
CA GLU A 37 4.56 -19.55 -5.17
C GLU A 37 5.51 -20.75 -5.11
N ALA A 38 6.80 -20.53 -4.82
CA ALA A 38 7.76 -21.62 -4.64
C ALA A 38 7.44 -22.57 -3.47
N ARG A 39 6.59 -22.12 -2.53
CA ARG A 39 6.05 -22.91 -1.42
C ARG A 39 4.64 -23.47 -1.70
N ASN A 40 4.17 -23.38 -2.95
CA ASN A 40 2.81 -23.73 -3.37
C ASN A 40 1.71 -22.91 -2.68
N ILE A 41 2.02 -21.69 -2.24
CA ILE A 41 1.03 -20.74 -1.73
C ILE A 41 0.60 -19.86 -2.90
N THR A 42 -0.50 -20.24 -3.55
CA THR A 42 -1.04 -19.57 -4.74
C THR A 42 -2.12 -18.55 -4.40
N ASN A 43 -2.78 -18.70 -3.25
CA ASN A 43 -3.80 -17.78 -2.77
C ASN A 43 -3.18 -16.72 -1.86
N TYR A 44 -3.03 -15.50 -2.39
CA TYR A 44 -2.53 -14.34 -1.68
C TYR A 44 -3.11 -13.04 -2.26
N MET A 45 -3.07 -11.97 -1.49
CA MET A 45 -3.38 -10.64 -1.98
C MET A 45 -2.34 -9.64 -1.49
N TYR A 46 -2.27 -8.48 -2.11
CA TYR A 46 -1.51 -7.37 -1.57
C TYR A 46 -2.23 -6.04 -1.75
N MET A 47 -2.04 -5.16 -0.78
CA MET A 47 -2.62 -3.82 -0.72
C MET A 47 -1.50 -2.79 -0.62
N TYR A 48 -1.49 -1.80 -1.50
CA TYR A 48 -0.62 -0.63 -1.41
C TYR A 48 -1.42 0.52 -0.81
N GLU A 49 -0.81 1.24 0.12
CA GLU A 49 -1.25 2.54 0.62
C GLU A 49 -0.17 3.56 0.32
N TYR A 50 -0.55 4.68 -0.32
CA TYR A 50 0.39 5.75 -0.64
C TYR A 50 -0.33 7.08 -0.87
N CYS A 51 0.40 8.18 -0.68
CA CYS A 51 -0.05 9.51 -1.05
C CYS A 51 0.97 10.15 -1.99
N ASP A 52 0.54 10.48 -3.21
CA ASP A 52 1.41 11.04 -4.23
C ASP A 52 2.15 12.29 -3.73
N GLY A 53 3.49 12.30 -3.86
CA GLY A 53 4.32 13.42 -3.45
C GLY A 53 4.68 13.45 -1.95
N ILE A 54 4.18 12.50 -1.15
CA ILE A 54 4.57 12.38 0.26
C ILE A 54 5.82 11.49 0.35
N ILE A 55 6.90 12.04 0.90
CA ILE A 55 8.16 11.32 1.12
C ILE A 55 8.40 11.08 2.61
N ASP A 56 9.00 9.93 2.92
CA ASP A 56 9.40 9.57 4.28
C ASP A 56 10.89 9.25 4.33
N VAL A 57 11.48 9.53 5.50
CA VAL A 57 12.90 9.27 5.79
C VAL A 57 12.99 8.45 7.06
N PHE A 58 13.61 7.27 6.97
CA PHE A 58 13.79 6.34 8.06
C PHE A 58 15.28 6.19 8.40
N ARG A 59 15.55 6.08 9.71
CA ARG A 59 16.86 5.62 10.19
C ARG A 59 16.78 4.11 10.44
N LEU A 60 17.62 3.36 9.76
CA LEU A 60 17.68 1.90 9.85
C LEU A 60 18.50 1.48 11.08
N SER A 61 18.36 0.21 11.48
CA SER A 61 19.03 -0.38 12.65
C SER A 61 20.55 -0.43 12.52
N ASP A 62 21.07 -0.53 11.29
CA ASP A 62 22.50 -0.44 10.98
C ASP A 62 23.04 1.00 11.04
N GLY A 63 22.18 1.98 11.34
CA GLY A 63 22.51 3.39 11.45
C GLY A 63 22.45 4.15 10.13
N THR A 64 22.20 3.48 9.00
CA THR A 64 22.02 4.13 7.69
C THR A 64 20.67 4.84 7.60
N SER A 65 20.52 5.71 6.61
CA SER A 65 19.26 6.40 6.32
C SER A 65 18.71 5.93 4.99
N CYS A 66 17.43 5.60 4.98
CA CYS A 66 16.68 5.30 3.77
C CYS A 66 15.58 6.34 3.59
N SER A 67 15.31 6.74 2.36
CA SER A 67 14.18 7.61 2.06
C SER A 67 13.44 7.16 0.81
N SER A 68 12.14 7.44 0.75
CA SER A 68 11.40 7.27 -0.48
C SER A 68 11.77 8.35 -1.51
N LYS A 69 11.70 7.99 -2.81
CA LYS A 69 11.89 8.93 -3.92
C LYS A 69 10.53 9.35 -4.46
N GLY A 70 10.12 10.57 -4.17
CA GLY A 70 8.87 11.17 -4.67
C GLY A 70 7.62 10.71 -3.90
N THR A 71 7.45 9.41 -3.69
CA THR A 71 6.30 8.84 -2.97
C THR A 71 6.74 7.68 -2.07
N TYR A 72 6.31 7.71 -0.82
CA TYR A 72 6.36 6.58 0.11
C TYR A 72 5.19 5.62 -0.16
N TYR A 73 5.51 4.34 -0.24
CA TYR A 73 4.59 3.23 -0.49
C TYR A 73 4.68 2.27 0.68
N GLU A 74 3.53 1.97 1.28
CA GLU A 74 3.37 0.89 2.23
C GLU A 74 2.60 -0.23 1.57
N VAL A 75 3.16 -1.44 1.58
CA VAL A 75 2.56 -2.61 0.95
C VAL A 75 2.37 -3.69 1.99
N TYR A 76 1.16 -4.21 2.07
CA TYR A 76 0.80 -5.32 2.94
C TYR A 76 0.43 -6.52 2.08
N VAL A 77 1.21 -7.60 2.21
CA VAL A 77 0.95 -8.87 1.52
C VAL A 77 0.30 -9.83 2.51
N PHE A 78 -0.85 -10.40 2.16
CA PHE A 78 -1.64 -11.29 2.99
C PHE A 78 -1.73 -12.68 2.36
N TRP A 79 -1.52 -13.72 3.17
CA TRP A 79 -1.65 -15.12 2.75
C TRP A 79 -1.99 -16.03 3.93
N ASN A 80 -2.35 -17.28 3.63
CA ASN A 80 -2.50 -18.32 4.63
C ASN A 80 -1.34 -19.32 4.54
N GLU A 81 -0.76 -19.68 5.67
CA GLU A 81 0.29 -20.71 5.79
C GLU A 81 0.18 -21.39 7.16
N ASP A 82 0.33 -22.72 7.21
CA ASP A 82 0.22 -23.52 8.43
C ASP A 82 -1.04 -23.22 9.27
N ASN A 83 -2.20 -23.10 8.60
CA ASN A 83 -3.49 -22.78 9.22
C ASN A 83 -3.52 -21.41 9.97
N ARG A 84 -2.66 -20.47 9.56
CA ARG A 84 -2.59 -19.11 10.09
C ARG A 84 -2.70 -18.10 8.95
N SER A 85 -3.47 -17.04 9.18
CA SER A 85 -3.45 -15.84 8.36
C SER A 85 -2.22 -15.02 8.73
N LEU A 86 -1.41 -14.69 7.73
CA LEU A 86 -0.18 -13.92 7.89
C LEU A 86 -0.23 -12.64 7.05
N VAL A 87 0.44 -11.61 7.55
CA VAL A 87 0.70 -10.39 6.80
C VAL A 87 2.17 -10.05 6.84
N LYS A 88 2.68 -9.51 5.74
CA LYS A 88 4.03 -8.96 5.64
C LYS A 88 3.97 -7.55 5.10
N LYS A 89 4.56 -6.62 5.85
CA LYS A 89 4.76 -5.24 5.42
C LYS A 89 6.02 -5.14 4.56
N ILE A 90 5.95 -4.37 3.48
CA ILE A 90 7.05 -4.01 2.58
C ILE A 90 6.90 -2.53 2.32
N ASP A 91 7.98 -1.78 2.37
CA ASP A 91 7.97 -0.36 1.99
C ASP A 91 9.21 0.00 1.16
N ASN A 92 9.39 1.28 0.84
CA ASN A 92 10.56 1.76 0.11
C ASN A 92 11.90 1.37 0.74
N CYS A 93 11.93 1.08 2.03
CA CYS A 93 13.13 0.82 2.81
C CYS A 93 13.34 -0.66 3.15
N GLY A 94 12.48 -1.55 2.67
CA GLY A 94 12.72 -2.98 2.72
C GLY A 94 11.51 -3.79 3.18
N ILE A 95 11.82 -5.01 3.61
CA ILE A 95 10.84 -6.03 3.96
C ILE A 95 10.78 -6.17 5.48
N PHE A 96 9.59 -6.39 6.03
CA PHE A 96 9.40 -6.68 7.44
C PHE A 96 9.19 -8.17 7.70
N PHE A 97 9.42 -8.60 8.94
CA PHE A 97 9.04 -9.93 9.38
C PHE A 97 7.52 -10.10 9.28
N ALA A 98 7.10 -11.31 8.89
CA ALA A 98 5.69 -11.66 8.83
C ALA A 98 5.08 -11.68 10.24
N LEU A 99 3.85 -11.20 10.36
CA LEU A 99 3.09 -11.22 11.61
C LEU A 99 1.78 -12.00 11.41
N PRO A 100 1.32 -12.75 12.44
CA PRO A 100 -0.02 -13.30 12.44
C PRO A 100 -1.05 -12.19 12.62
N ILE A 101 -2.18 -12.32 11.94
CA ILE A 101 -3.38 -11.48 12.12
C ILE A 101 -4.51 -12.32 12.72
N ASN A 102 -5.30 -11.70 13.58
CA ASN A 102 -6.26 -12.40 14.43
C ASN A 102 -7.56 -12.74 13.70
N ASN A 103 -7.78 -12.21 12.49
CA ASN A 103 -9.06 -12.34 11.84
C ASN A 103 -9.29 -13.68 11.14
N ILE A 104 -10.50 -14.17 11.37
CA ILE A 104 -11.12 -15.32 10.74
C ILE A 104 -11.19 -15.06 9.23
N ASN A 105 -10.25 -15.69 8.53
CA ASN A 105 -10.26 -16.01 7.11
C ASN A 105 -10.54 -14.82 6.16
N ILE A 106 -9.69 -13.79 6.18
CA ILE A 106 -9.68 -12.71 5.15
C ILE A 106 -9.67 -13.31 3.74
N LEU A 107 -8.90 -14.37 3.51
CA LEU A 107 -8.93 -15.07 2.22
C LEU A 107 -10.30 -15.68 1.91
N ASN A 108 -11.05 -16.16 2.90
CA ASN A 108 -12.44 -16.59 2.69
C ASN A 108 -13.39 -15.42 2.43
N TYR A 109 -13.20 -14.26 3.07
CA TYR A 109 -13.95 -13.06 2.68
C TYR A 109 -13.71 -12.76 1.20
N ILE A 110 -12.45 -12.82 0.75
CA ILE A 110 -12.09 -12.61 -0.65
C ILE A 110 -12.74 -13.64 -1.55
N SER A 111 -12.50 -14.94 -1.33
CA SER A 111 -13.08 -16.02 -2.14
C SER A 111 -14.61 -15.97 -2.20
N THR A 112 -15.28 -15.61 -1.10
CA THR A 112 -16.75 -15.53 -1.05
C THR A 112 -17.32 -14.33 -1.81
N ASN A 113 -16.54 -13.25 -1.97
CA ASN A 113 -16.99 -11.99 -2.59
C ASN A 113 -16.18 -11.64 -3.86
N ILE A 114 -15.59 -12.62 -4.55
CA ILE A 114 -14.71 -12.38 -5.73
C ILE A 114 -15.37 -11.50 -6.78
N GLN A 115 -16.67 -11.67 -7.02
CA GLN A 115 -17.39 -10.92 -8.05
C GLN A 115 -17.60 -9.47 -7.62
N GLU A 116 -18.03 -9.25 -6.38
CA GLU A 116 -18.29 -7.93 -5.80
C GLU A 116 -16.99 -7.14 -5.55
N LEU A 117 -15.86 -7.83 -5.32
CA LEU A 117 -14.55 -7.20 -5.20
C LEU A 117 -14.01 -6.66 -6.53
N GLN A 118 -14.60 -7.05 -7.66
CA GLN A 118 -14.29 -6.51 -8.98
C GLN A 118 -15.11 -5.26 -9.31
N GLU A 119 -16.12 -4.92 -8.50
CA GLU A 119 -16.86 -3.67 -8.67
C GLU A 119 -15.94 -2.47 -8.41
N LEU A 120 -15.93 -1.53 -9.36
CA LEU A 120 -15.04 -0.38 -9.31
C LEU A 120 -15.63 0.74 -8.45
N VAL A 121 -14.77 1.33 -7.61
CA VAL A 121 -15.07 2.60 -6.94
C VAL A 121 -15.30 3.67 -8.01
N LYS A 122 -16.47 4.32 -7.96
CA LYS A 122 -16.83 5.39 -8.89
C LYS A 122 -16.09 6.67 -8.54
N GLN A 123 -15.78 7.45 -9.56
CA GLN A 123 -15.16 8.77 -9.39
C GLN A 123 -16.07 9.69 -8.57
N TYR A 124 -15.43 10.63 -7.89
CA TYR A 124 -16.14 11.69 -7.19
C TYR A 124 -16.92 12.53 -8.20
N GLU A 125 -18.24 12.57 -8.06
CA GLU A 125 -19.13 13.27 -8.99
C GLU A 125 -20.08 14.17 -8.21
N LEU A 126 -20.11 15.45 -8.58
CA LEU A 126 -20.89 16.45 -7.87
C LEU A 126 -22.36 16.37 -8.27
N GLU A 127 -23.24 16.46 -7.27
CA GLU A 127 -24.67 16.70 -7.50
C GLU A 127 -24.81 18.07 -8.19
N ALA A 128 -25.18 18.06 -9.48
CA ALA A 128 -25.01 19.15 -10.44
C ALA A 128 -25.13 20.58 -9.88
N PRO A 129 -24.07 21.42 -9.94
CA PRO A 129 -24.24 22.85 -9.84
C PRO A 129 -24.64 23.36 -11.22
N LYS A 130 -25.95 23.46 -11.50
CA LYS A 130 -26.40 24.25 -12.67
C LYS A 130 -25.87 25.68 -12.50
N ASN A 131 -24.82 26.02 -13.26
CA ASN A 131 -24.24 27.37 -13.41
C ASN A 131 -23.46 27.95 -12.21
N GLN A 132 -22.80 27.14 -11.37
CA GLN A 132 -21.88 27.68 -10.35
C GLN A 132 -20.46 27.18 -10.54
N VAL A 133 -19.49 28.10 -10.45
CA VAL A 133 -18.07 27.74 -10.35
C VAL A 133 -17.90 27.05 -9.01
N VAL A 134 -17.58 25.77 -9.06
CA VAL A 134 -17.25 24.99 -7.86
C VAL A 134 -15.94 25.56 -7.32
N LYS A 135 -15.95 25.94 -6.04
CA LYS A 135 -14.75 26.38 -5.34
C LYS A 135 -13.71 25.26 -5.41
N ASP A 136 -12.44 25.65 -5.57
CA ASP A 136 -11.30 24.75 -5.71
C ASP A 136 -11.41 23.56 -4.74
N ILE A 137 -11.50 22.35 -5.28
CA ILE A 137 -11.57 21.12 -4.49
C ILE A 137 -10.13 20.82 -4.07
N SER A 138 -9.91 20.60 -2.77
CA SER A 138 -8.58 20.29 -2.24
C SER A 138 -7.92 19.13 -3.01
N ILE A 139 -6.59 19.19 -3.16
CA ILE A 139 -5.85 18.07 -3.73
C ILE A 139 -5.89 16.91 -2.74
N HIS A 140 -6.36 15.76 -3.20
CA HIS A 140 -6.38 14.52 -2.43
C HIS A 140 -5.42 13.51 -3.07
N PRO A 141 -4.18 13.37 -2.56
CA PRO A 141 -3.15 12.57 -3.22
C PRO A 141 -3.16 11.08 -2.81
N CYS A 142 -3.99 10.71 -1.83
CA CYS A 142 -3.93 9.39 -1.20
C CYS A 142 -4.76 8.35 -1.95
N GLN A 143 -4.16 7.19 -2.16
CA GLN A 143 -4.70 6.09 -2.94
C GLN A 143 -4.51 4.76 -2.22
N THR A 144 -5.44 3.85 -2.49
CA THR A 144 -5.34 2.44 -2.13
C THR A 144 -5.36 1.62 -3.41
N MET A 145 -4.42 0.69 -3.55
CA MET A 145 -4.38 -0.28 -4.65
C MET A 145 -4.44 -1.69 -4.10
N PHE A 146 -5.37 -2.48 -4.62
CA PHE A 146 -5.48 -3.91 -4.35
C PHE A 146 -5.01 -4.73 -5.54
N GLN A 147 -4.34 -5.85 -5.25
CA GLN A 147 -4.16 -6.97 -6.16
C GLN A 147 -4.53 -8.27 -5.45
N PHE A 148 -5.39 -9.04 -6.07
CA PHE A 148 -5.79 -10.37 -5.64
C PHE A 148 -5.17 -11.41 -6.57
N ASN A 149 -4.69 -12.50 -6.00
CA ASN A 149 -4.29 -13.73 -6.69
C ASN A 149 -4.91 -14.88 -5.90
N VAL A 150 -6.17 -15.22 -6.21
CA VAL A 150 -6.98 -16.15 -5.42
C VAL A 150 -7.81 -17.00 -6.37
N ASP A 151 -7.89 -18.30 -6.12
CA ASP A 151 -8.71 -19.26 -6.88
C ASP A 151 -8.42 -19.21 -8.39
N ASP A 152 -7.13 -19.20 -8.73
CA ASP A 152 -6.57 -19.08 -10.09
C ASP A 152 -6.95 -17.79 -10.85
N GLN A 153 -7.55 -16.82 -10.16
CA GLN A 153 -7.88 -15.50 -10.71
C GLN A 153 -6.89 -14.44 -10.24
N SER A 154 -6.54 -13.54 -11.14
CA SER A 154 -5.71 -12.37 -10.84
C SER A 154 -6.43 -11.11 -11.29
N PHE A 155 -6.80 -10.25 -10.33
CA PHE A 155 -7.50 -9.00 -10.59
C PHE A 155 -7.13 -7.97 -9.53
N GLY A 156 -7.37 -6.70 -9.82
CA GLY A 156 -7.02 -5.61 -8.92
C GLY A 156 -7.68 -4.32 -9.34
N GLN A 157 -7.67 -3.36 -8.43
CA GLN A 157 -8.15 -2.01 -8.70
C GLN A 157 -7.39 -1.00 -7.85
N THR A 158 -7.40 0.26 -8.27
CA THR A 158 -6.84 1.39 -7.54
C THR A 158 -7.90 2.47 -7.47
N TYR A 159 -8.06 3.07 -6.30
CA TYR A 159 -8.97 4.19 -6.11
C TYR A 159 -8.36 5.24 -5.20
N ASN A 160 -8.85 6.46 -5.36
CA ASN A 160 -8.44 7.59 -4.53
C ASN A 160 -9.37 7.66 -3.31
N LEU A 161 -8.82 7.84 -2.12
CA LEU A 161 -9.61 7.90 -0.88
C LEU A 161 -10.65 9.03 -0.90
N PHE A 162 -10.42 10.08 -1.69
CA PHE A 162 -11.39 11.16 -1.89
C PHE A 162 -12.72 10.69 -2.47
N GLN A 163 -12.71 9.65 -3.30
CA GLN A 163 -13.91 9.09 -3.91
C GLN A 163 -14.87 8.51 -2.88
N LEU A 164 -14.38 8.19 -1.68
CA LEU A 164 -15.17 7.69 -0.56
C LEU A 164 -15.74 8.82 0.32
N THR A 165 -15.41 10.08 0.02
CA THR A 165 -15.82 11.24 0.83
C THR A 165 -17.00 11.97 0.21
N THR A 166 -17.66 12.80 1.01
CA THR A 166 -18.69 13.74 0.59
C THR A 166 -18.61 14.99 1.45
N ASP A 167 -18.84 16.16 0.86
CA ASP A 167 -18.88 17.44 1.57
C ASP A 167 -20.30 18.00 1.55
N ALA A 168 -20.68 18.78 2.57
CA ALA A 168 -22.02 19.36 2.67
C ALA A 168 -22.31 20.39 1.54
N SER A 169 -21.29 21.11 1.09
CA SER A 169 -21.38 22.11 0.01
C SER A 169 -21.23 21.49 -1.36
N ASN A 170 -20.49 20.38 -1.43
CA ASN A 170 -20.14 19.65 -2.64
C ASN A 170 -20.47 18.17 -2.42
N LYS A 171 -21.74 17.80 -2.62
CA LYS A 171 -22.17 16.43 -2.35
C LYS A 171 -21.71 15.50 -3.47
N ASN A 172 -21.02 14.43 -3.09
CA ASN A 172 -20.65 13.34 -3.99
C ASN A 172 -21.84 12.40 -4.19
N ILE A 173 -22.38 12.32 -5.41
CA ILE A 173 -23.54 11.45 -5.71
C ILE A 173 -23.19 9.97 -5.62
N ASN A 174 -21.91 9.61 -5.73
CA ASN A 174 -21.43 8.25 -5.66
C ASN A 174 -21.05 7.83 -4.22
N PHE A 175 -21.18 8.71 -3.22
CA PHE A 175 -20.77 8.45 -1.83
C PHE A 175 -21.38 7.17 -1.26
N ASP A 176 -22.71 7.03 -1.32
CA ASP A 176 -23.41 5.88 -0.76
C ASP A 176 -23.09 4.60 -1.55
N TYR A 177 -23.00 4.69 -2.88
CA TYR A 177 -22.60 3.53 -3.70
C TYR A 177 -21.21 3.04 -3.31
N ASN A 178 -20.22 3.93 -3.29
CA ASN A 178 -18.82 3.60 -3.02
C ASN A 178 -18.62 3.03 -1.62
N ASN A 179 -19.22 3.66 -0.58
CA ASN A 179 -19.05 3.20 0.80
C ASN A 179 -19.75 1.87 1.10
N ASN A 180 -20.64 1.40 0.23
CA ASN A 180 -21.30 0.10 0.33
C ASN A 180 -20.58 -1.02 -0.45
N LEU A 181 -19.50 -0.71 -1.19
CA LEU A 181 -18.73 -1.72 -1.94
C LEU A 181 -17.98 -2.68 -1.02
N LYS A 182 -17.87 -3.94 -1.43
CA LYS A 182 -17.14 -4.98 -0.69
C LYS A 182 -15.65 -4.67 -0.56
N ILE A 183 -15.06 -3.99 -1.53
CA ILE A 183 -13.64 -3.63 -1.45
C ILE A 183 -13.36 -2.58 -0.36
N VAL A 184 -14.30 -1.64 -0.14
CA VAL A 184 -14.19 -0.64 0.94
C VAL A 184 -14.40 -1.31 2.30
N ALA A 185 -15.34 -2.25 2.40
CA ALA A 185 -15.51 -3.04 3.61
C ALA A 185 -14.25 -3.89 3.92
N LEU A 186 -13.61 -4.46 2.89
CA LEU A 186 -12.35 -5.19 3.03
C LEU A 186 -11.21 -4.27 3.49
N GLU A 187 -11.04 -3.10 2.87
CA GLU A 187 -10.05 -2.08 3.28
C GLU A 187 -10.18 -1.75 4.77
N ASN A 188 -11.39 -1.47 5.24
CA ASN A 188 -11.65 -1.18 6.66
C ASN A 188 -11.23 -2.34 7.57
N LEU A 189 -11.58 -3.58 7.21
CA LEU A 189 -11.19 -4.77 7.97
C LEU A 189 -9.67 -4.94 8.02
N LEU A 190 -8.97 -4.76 6.90
CA LEU A 190 -7.51 -4.87 6.84
C LEU A 190 -6.84 -3.77 7.67
N ASN A 191 -7.36 -2.54 7.61
CA ASN A 191 -6.80 -1.41 8.34
C ASN A 191 -6.99 -1.53 9.85
N GLU A 192 -8.11 -2.09 10.31
CA GLU A 192 -8.29 -2.44 11.71
C GLU A 192 -7.26 -3.49 12.18
N GLU A 193 -7.05 -4.54 11.39
CA GLU A 193 -6.06 -5.59 11.71
C GLU A 193 -4.64 -5.03 11.73
N ILE A 194 -4.22 -4.31 10.66
CA ILE A 194 -2.90 -3.67 10.56
C ILE A 194 -2.67 -2.76 11.76
N LYS A 195 -3.62 -1.88 12.08
CA LYS A 195 -3.52 -0.95 13.22
C LYS A 195 -3.31 -1.67 14.54
N SER A 196 -3.94 -2.84 14.73
CA SER A 196 -3.78 -3.64 15.94
C SER A 196 -2.38 -4.26 16.12
N ILE A 197 -1.63 -4.44 15.02
CA ILE A 197 -0.30 -5.04 15.01
C ILE A 197 0.82 -4.10 14.58
N GLU A 198 0.53 -2.86 14.21
CA GLU A 198 1.49 -1.93 13.59
C GLU A 198 2.78 -1.78 14.42
N SER A 199 2.62 -1.62 15.74
CA SER A 199 3.74 -1.48 16.69
C SER A 199 4.64 -2.73 16.79
N LYS A 200 4.23 -3.87 16.24
CA LYS A 200 4.96 -5.15 16.25
C LYS A 200 5.79 -5.37 15.00
N PHE A 201 5.59 -4.60 13.93
CA PHE A 201 6.38 -4.75 12.70
C PHE A 201 7.86 -4.44 12.96
N ARG A 202 8.74 -5.34 12.52
CA ARG A 202 10.19 -5.18 12.58
C ARG A 202 10.78 -5.46 11.19
N ARG A 203 11.69 -4.60 10.72
CA ARG A 203 12.37 -4.78 9.43
C ARG A 203 13.29 -6.00 9.49
N GLU A 204 13.34 -6.75 8.40
CA GLU A 204 14.40 -7.72 8.14
C GLU A 204 15.68 -6.95 7.84
N LEU A 205 16.78 -7.31 8.51
CA LEU A 205 18.08 -6.64 8.39
C LEU A 205 18.66 -6.74 6.97
#